data_AF-A0AB73NTL0-F1
#
_entry.id   AF-A0AB73NTL0-F1
#
_cell.length_a   1.000
_cell.length_b   1.000
_cell.length_c   1.000
_cell.angle_alpha   90.00
_cell.angle_beta   90.00
_cell.angle_gamma   90.00
#
_symmetry.space_group_name_H-M   'P 1'
#
loop_
_entity.id
_entity.type
_entity.pdbx_description
1 polymer ?
#
loop_
_entity_poly.entity_id
_entity_poly.type
_entity_poly.pdbx_seq_one_letter_code
_entity_poly.pdbx_strand_id
1 'polypeptide(L)'
;MLDELATNGVKFTPENVLAIARTPSGQIVFLEKGSATAGLRHIVEEHGSQFAKIGVSEVQIPRVVMKAVADGKIVGYQGSGIGRPIYETVINGQKYNIAITVGNNGYIVGANLRGTVK
;
A
#
# COMPACT_ATOMS: atom_id res chain seq x y z
N MET A 1 -4.49 2.14 -17.18
CA MET A 1 -4.17 1.25 -16.04
C MET A 1 -5.42 0.58 -15.49
N LEU A 2 -6.51 1.31 -15.18
CA LEU A 2 -7.79 0.68 -14.82
C LEU A 2 -8.36 -0.19 -15.96
N ASP A 3 -8.26 0.28 -17.20
CA ASP A 3 -8.69 -0.51 -18.37
C ASP A 3 -7.86 -1.79 -18.53
N GLU A 4 -6.57 -1.76 -18.13
CA GLU A 4 -5.70 -2.94 -18.16
C GLU A 4 -6.08 -3.94 -17.07
N LEU A 5 -6.46 -3.48 -15.87
CA LEU A 5 -7.05 -4.34 -14.84
C LEU A 5 -8.34 -5.00 -15.35
N ALA A 6 -9.24 -4.22 -15.97
CA ALA A 6 -10.49 -4.73 -16.51
C ALA A 6 -10.26 -5.75 -17.65
N THR A 7 -9.33 -5.43 -18.56
CA THR A 7 -8.93 -6.31 -19.67
C THR A 7 -8.35 -7.64 -19.15
N ASN A 8 -7.61 -7.59 -18.04
CA ASN A 8 -7.05 -8.77 -17.37
C ASN A 8 -8.06 -9.50 -16.47
N GLY A 9 -9.34 -9.11 -16.48
CA GLY A 9 -10.40 -9.75 -15.70
C GLY A 9 -10.32 -9.49 -14.19
N VAL A 10 -9.54 -8.50 -13.75
CA VAL A 10 -9.46 -8.11 -12.34
C VAL A 10 -10.75 -7.41 -11.94
N LYS A 11 -11.40 -7.92 -10.89
CA LYS A 11 -12.59 -7.31 -10.30
C LYS A 11 -12.18 -6.16 -9.39
N PHE A 12 -12.75 -4.99 -9.64
CA PHE A 12 -12.65 -3.78 -8.81
C PHE A 12 -13.91 -2.94 -9.01
N THR A 13 -14.19 -2.01 -8.11
CA THR A 13 -15.27 -1.02 -8.25
C THR A 13 -14.65 0.32 -8.63
N PRO A 14 -14.78 0.77 -9.89
CA PRO A 14 -14.08 1.96 -10.39
C PRO A 14 -14.22 3.20 -9.49
N GLU A 15 -15.41 3.45 -8.95
CA GLU A 15 -15.75 4.60 -8.11
C GLU A 15 -15.15 4.52 -6.70
N ASN A 16 -14.62 3.35 -6.33
CA ASN A 16 -13.96 3.11 -5.06
C ASN A 16 -12.45 3.15 -5.17
N VAL A 17 -11.86 3.13 -6.37
CA VAL A 17 -10.41 3.20 -6.54
C VAL A 17 -9.93 4.60 -6.17
N LEU A 18 -9.05 4.66 -5.17
CA LEU A 18 -8.47 5.91 -4.65
C LEU A 18 -7.06 6.16 -5.17
N ALA A 19 -6.33 5.09 -5.50
CA ALA A 19 -5.00 5.19 -6.07
C ALA A 19 -4.65 3.94 -6.90
N ILE A 20 -3.77 4.11 -7.88
CA ILE A 20 -3.25 3.05 -8.73
C ILE A 20 -1.77 3.33 -9.04
N ALA A 21 -0.96 2.27 -9.11
CA ALA A 21 0.46 2.36 -9.41
C ALA A 21 0.92 1.10 -10.14
N ARG A 22 2.12 1.16 -10.73
CA ARG A 22 2.80 0.02 -11.32
C ARG A 22 4.06 -0.27 -10.50
N THR A 23 4.25 -1.51 -10.10
CA THR A 23 5.48 -1.95 -9.45
C THR A 23 6.62 -2.06 -10.48
N PRO A 24 7.89 -2.16 -10.04
CA PRO A 24 9.01 -2.39 -10.96
C PRO A 24 8.91 -3.72 -11.73
N SER A 25 8.19 -4.72 -11.20
CA SER A 25 7.93 -5.98 -11.90
C SER A 25 6.85 -5.88 -12.99
N GLY A 26 6.24 -4.70 -13.16
CA GLY A 26 5.18 -4.45 -14.14
C GLY A 26 3.77 -4.73 -13.63
N GLN A 27 3.61 -5.28 -12.42
CA GLN A 27 2.28 -5.53 -11.83
C GLN A 27 1.56 -4.21 -11.57
N ILE A 28 0.29 -4.12 -11.98
CA ILE A 28 -0.59 -3.03 -11.56
C ILE A 28 -1.11 -3.33 -10.16
N VAL A 29 -0.98 -2.34 -9.28
CA VAL A 29 -1.52 -2.38 -7.92
C VAL A 29 -2.51 -1.24 -7.72
N PHE A 30 -3.56 -1.47 -6.96
CA PHE A 30 -4.63 -0.50 -6.74
C PHE A 30 -5.12 -0.53 -5.29
N LEU A 31 -5.55 0.63 -4.79
CA LEU A 31 -6.12 0.80 -3.46
C LEU A 31 -7.54 1.34 -3.60
N GLU A 32 -8.49 0.70 -2.94
CA GLU A 32 -9.88 1.15 -2.86
C GLU A 32 -10.21 1.73 -1.48
N LYS A 33 -11.38 2.39 -1.37
CA LYS A 33 -11.98 2.80 -0.09
C LYS A 33 -11.97 1.65 0.92
N GLY A 34 -12.33 0.44 0.48
CA GLY A 34 -12.22 -0.78 1.26
C GLY A 34 -13.30 -0.93 2.35
N SER A 35 -13.01 -1.79 3.31
CA SER A 35 -13.85 -2.19 4.44
C SER A 35 -13.03 -2.15 5.74
N ALA A 36 -13.62 -2.55 6.86
CA ALA A 36 -12.91 -2.67 8.14
C ALA A 36 -11.74 -3.69 8.10
N THR A 37 -11.74 -4.61 7.13
CA THR A 37 -10.75 -5.70 7.03
C THR A 37 -9.83 -5.61 5.81
N ALA A 38 -10.07 -4.69 4.87
CA ALA A 38 -9.20 -4.50 3.72
C ALA A 38 -9.28 -3.09 3.13
N GLY A 39 -8.23 -2.64 2.42
CA GLY A 39 -8.22 -1.36 1.70
C GLY A 39 -8.02 -0.16 2.63
N LEU A 40 -8.32 1.06 2.16
CA LEU A 40 -7.95 2.28 2.88
C LEU A 40 -8.60 2.35 4.27
N ARG A 41 -9.88 1.99 4.39
CA ARG A 41 -10.61 2.02 5.66
C ARG A 41 -9.90 1.19 6.74
N HIS A 42 -9.54 -0.05 6.43
CA HIS A 42 -8.75 -0.90 7.33
C HIS A 42 -7.41 -0.26 7.72
N ILE A 43 -6.69 0.31 6.75
CA ILE A 43 -5.39 0.98 7.00
C ILE A 43 -5.55 2.15 7.96
N VAL A 44 -6.58 2.96 7.77
CA VAL A 44 -6.86 4.13 8.61
C VAL A 44 -7.28 3.69 10.01
N GLU A 45 -8.29 2.82 10.12
CA GLU A 45 -8.86 2.38 11.40
C GLU A 45 -7.80 1.67 12.28
N GLU A 46 -7.01 0.75 11.71
CA GLU A 46 -6.07 -0.07 12.49
C GLU A 46 -4.66 0.54 12.60
N HIS A 47 -4.26 1.35 11.62
CA HIS A 47 -2.86 1.78 11.48
C HIS A 47 -2.68 3.27 11.20
N GLY A 48 -3.76 4.06 11.03
CA GLY A 48 -3.70 5.49 10.73
C GLY A 48 -2.90 6.27 11.77
N SER A 49 -3.03 5.93 13.06
CA SER A 49 -2.26 6.54 14.15
C SER A 49 -0.75 6.36 14.02
N GLN A 50 -0.28 5.31 13.34
CA GLN A 50 1.14 5.08 13.09
C GLN A 50 1.69 6.05 12.04
N PHE A 51 0.91 6.28 10.97
CA PHE A 51 1.24 7.26 9.94
C PHE A 51 1.15 8.69 10.47
N ALA A 52 0.14 9.01 11.28
CA ALA A 52 -0.02 10.31 11.90
C ALA A 52 1.20 10.72 12.76
N LYS A 53 1.82 9.76 13.47
CA LYS A 53 3.03 10.00 14.27
C LYS A 53 4.23 10.52 13.48
N ILE A 54 4.26 10.31 12.15
CA ILE A 54 5.32 10.80 11.26
C ILE A 54 4.84 11.94 10.36
N GLY A 55 3.70 12.57 10.70
CA GLY A 55 3.14 13.69 9.96
C GLY A 55 2.44 13.31 8.66
N VAL A 56 2.05 12.04 8.49
CA VAL A 56 1.23 11.59 7.35
C VAL A 56 -0.23 11.56 7.77
N SER A 57 -1.04 12.45 7.21
CA SER A 57 -2.49 12.45 7.44
C SER A 57 -3.20 11.34 6.67
N GLU A 58 -4.42 10.98 7.06
CA GLU A 58 -5.20 9.90 6.42
C GLU A 58 -5.33 10.09 4.90
N VAL A 59 -5.57 11.33 4.45
CA VAL A 59 -5.68 11.68 3.02
C VAL A 59 -4.37 11.47 2.25
N GLN A 60 -3.23 11.42 2.94
CA GLN A 60 -1.92 11.19 2.35
C GLN A 60 -1.53 9.71 2.32
N ILE A 61 -2.19 8.85 3.11
CA ILE A 61 -1.88 7.42 3.21
C ILE A 61 -1.91 6.72 1.85
N PRO A 62 -2.94 6.89 0.99
CA PRO A 62 -2.96 6.28 -0.34
C PRO A 62 -1.68 6.57 -1.13
N ARG A 63 -1.27 7.85 -1.20
CA ARG A 63 -0.08 8.27 -1.94
C ARG A 63 1.19 7.64 -1.37
N VAL A 64 1.34 7.61 -0.04
CA VAL A 64 2.52 7.04 0.62
C VAL A 64 2.63 5.54 0.38
N VAL A 65 1.52 4.80 0.50
CA VAL A 65 1.47 3.36 0.25
C VAL A 65 1.78 3.05 -1.21
N MET A 66 1.17 3.78 -2.16
CA MET A 66 1.43 3.58 -3.58
C MET A 66 2.85 3.94 -3.99
N LYS A 67 3.45 4.98 -3.38
CA LYS A 67 4.86 5.31 -3.60
C LYS A 67 5.76 4.15 -3.18
N ALA A 68 5.54 3.56 -2.00
CA ALA A 68 6.38 2.48 -1.50
C ALA A 68 6.38 1.24 -2.40
N VAL A 69 5.22 0.82 -2.90
CA VAL A 69 5.12 -0.31 -3.85
C VAL A 69 5.67 0.04 -5.23
N ALA A 70 5.56 1.30 -5.68
CA ALA A 70 6.15 1.76 -6.94
C ALA A 70 7.68 1.87 -6.87
N ASP A 71 8.23 2.31 -5.74
CA ASP A 71 9.68 2.29 -5.48
C ASP A 71 10.20 0.84 -5.45
N GLY A 72 9.40 -0.09 -4.93
CA GLY A 72 9.63 -1.54 -4.99
C GLY A 72 10.82 -2.06 -4.18
N LYS A 73 11.45 -1.22 -3.35
CA LYS A 73 12.60 -1.61 -2.52
C LYS A 73 12.15 -2.44 -1.31
N ILE A 74 12.12 -3.76 -1.47
CA ILE A 74 11.82 -4.69 -0.37
C ILE A 74 13.06 -4.88 0.50
N VAL A 75 12.92 -4.67 1.81
CA VAL A 75 14.02 -4.75 2.81
C VAL A 75 13.78 -5.80 3.89
N GLY A 76 12.70 -6.57 3.79
CA GLY A 76 12.38 -7.64 4.71
C GLY A 76 10.92 -8.06 4.62
N TYR A 77 10.50 -8.92 5.55
CA TYR A 77 9.15 -9.46 5.62
C TYR A 77 8.63 -9.45 7.06
N GLN A 78 7.33 -9.23 7.24
CA GLN A 78 6.65 -9.24 8.54
C GLN A 78 5.71 -10.45 8.65
N GLY A 79 5.73 -11.14 9.80
CA GLY A 79 4.84 -12.27 10.10
C GLY A 79 5.44 -13.62 9.70
N SER A 80 4.60 -14.65 9.68
CA SER A 80 4.99 -16.04 9.42
C SER A 80 4.78 -16.44 7.93
N GLY A 81 5.38 -17.57 7.52
CA GLY A 81 5.28 -18.06 6.13
C GLY A 81 6.07 -17.17 5.16
N ILE A 82 5.51 -16.90 3.98
CA ILE A 82 6.09 -15.93 3.02
C ILE A 82 6.13 -14.51 3.64
N GLY A 83 5.24 -14.24 4.60
CA GLY A 83 5.16 -12.96 5.28
C GLY A 83 4.72 -11.81 4.36
N ARG A 84 4.56 -10.65 4.98
CA ARG A 84 4.17 -9.39 4.32
C ARG A 84 5.43 -8.61 3.95
N PRO A 85 5.67 -8.29 2.66
CA PRO A 85 6.84 -7.52 2.26
C PRO A 85 6.90 -6.16 2.98
N ILE A 86 8.11 -5.79 3.41
CA ILE A 86 8.43 -4.50 3.99
C ILE A 86 9.14 -3.68 2.93
N TYR A 87 8.51 -2.59 2.50
CA TYR A 87 9.03 -1.66 1.52
C TYR A 87 9.73 -0.50 2.24
N GLU A 88 10.93 -0.16 1.81
CA GLU A 88 11.58 1.10 2.16
C GLU A 88 11.14 2.19 1.16
N THR A 89 10.73 3.35 1.67
CA THR A 89 10.40 4.52 0.87
C THR A 89 10.82 5.82 1.57
N VAL A 90 10.83 6.92 0.82
CA VAL A 90 11.08 8.26 1.36
C VAL A 90 9.75 8.98 1.57
N ILE A 91 9.52 9.44 2.80
CA ILE A 91 8.37 10.22 3.23
C ILE A 91 8.91 11.52 3.83
N ASN A 92 8.51 12.67 3.29
CA ASN A 92 8.93 13.99 3.78
C ASN A 92 10.46 14.13 3.93
N GLY A 93 11.23 13.56 2.99
CA GLY A 93 12.70 13.61 2.98
C GLY A 93 13.40 12.59 3.88
N GLN A 94 12.67 11.79 4.65
CA GLN A 94 13.22 10.76 5.53
C GLN A 94 12.82 9.34 5.09
N LYS A 95 13.71 8.37 5.29
CA LYS A 95 13.45 6.96 4.95
C LYS A 95 12.63 6.26 6.01
N TYR A 96 11.61 5.54 5.57
CA TYR A 96 10.74 4.73 6.40
C TYR A 96 10.50 3.37 5.77
N ASN A 97 10.20 2.40 6.64
CA ASN A 97 9.75 1.07 6.27
C ASN A 97 8.24 0.95 6.46
N ILE A 98 7.54 0.43 5.45
CA ILE A 98 6.10 0.16 5.47
C ILE A 98 5.90 -1.30 5.09
N ALA A 99 5.21 -2.06 5.93
CA ALA A 99 4.76 -3.39 5.55
C ALA A 99 3.46 -3.27 4.75
N ILE A 100 3.38 -3.87 3.57
CA ILE A 100 2.23 -3.73 2.66
C ILE A 100 1.79 -5.10 2.16
N THR A 101 0.50 -5.41 2.33
CA THR A 101 -0.10 -6.64 1.83
C THR A 101 -0.76 -6.32 0.49
N VAL A 102 -0.24 -6.93 -0.58
CA VAL A 102 -0.81 -6.85 -1.92
C VAL A 102 -1.41 -8.21 -2.26
N GLY A 103 -2.69 -8.25 -2.61
CA GLY A 103 -3.33 -9.45 -3.13
C GLY A 103 -2.78 -9.82 -4.51
N ASN A 104 -2.94 -11.08 -4.92
CA ASN A 104 -2.43 -11.55 -6.21
C ASN A 104 -2.99 -10.76 -7.41
N ASN A 105 -4.18 -10.19 -7.26
CA ASN A 105 -4.83 -9.33 -8.25
C ASN A 105 -4.33 -7.87 -8.26
N GLY A 106 -3.36 -7.51 -7.40
CA GLY A 106 -2.85 -6.15 -7.24
C GLY A 106 -3.59 -5.30 -6.19
N TYR A 107 -4.63 -5.84 -5.55
CA TYR A 107 -5.38 -5.09 -4.54
C TYR A 107 -4.56 -4.87 -3.26
N ILE A 108 -4.45 -3.64 -2.78
CA ILE A 108 -3.85 -3.35 -1.48
C ILE A 108 -4.83 -3.72 -0.37
N VAL A 109 -4.54 -4.81 0.32
CA VAL A 109 -5.35 -5.30 1.44
C VAL A 109 -5.06 -4.47 2.71
N GLY A 110 -3.80 -4.09 2.94
CA GLY A 110 -3.45 -3.24 4.06
C GLY A 110 -2.03 -2.67 3.97
N ALA A 111 -1.75 -1.69 4.82
CA ALA A 111 -0.43 -1.08 5.06
C ALA A 111 -0.25 -0.76 6.55
N ASN A 112 0.94 -0.99 7.13
CA ASN A 112 1.28 -0.48 8.46
C ASN A 112 2.71 0.04 8.49
N LEU A 113 2.94 1.13 9.21
CA LEU A 113 4.27 1.72 9.36
C LEU A 113 5.12 0.80 10.26
N ARG A 114 6.40 0.60 9.90
CA ARG A 114 7.37 -0.15 10.70
C ARG A 114 8.38 0.75 11.42
N GLY A 115 8.57 1.97 10.94
CA GLY A 115 9.44 2.98 11.56
C GLY A 115 10.50 3.51 10.60
N THR A 116 11.43 4.30 11.13
CA THR A 116 12.54 4.89 10.38
C THR A 116 13.60 3.85 10.03
N VAL A 117 14.27 4.04 8.91
CA VAL A 117 15.50 3.32 8.60
C VAL A 117 16.64 3.96 9.40
N LYS A 118 17.46 3.15 10.06
CA LYS A 118 18.68 3.60 10.75
C LYS A 118 19.83 3.77 9.76
#